data_AF-A0A382F9S1-F1
#
_entry.id   AF-A0A382F9S1-F1
#
_cell.length_a   1.000
_cell.length_b   1.000
_cell.length_c   1.000
_cell.angle_alpha   90.00
_cell.angle_beta   90.00
_cell.angle_gamma   90.00
#
_symmetry.space_group_name_H-M   'P 1'
#
loop_
_entity.id
_entity.type
_entity.pdbx_description
1 polymer ?
#
loop_
_entity_poly.entity_id
_entity_poly.type
_entity_poly.pdbx_seq_one_letter_code
_entity_poly.pdbx_strand_id
1 'polypeptide(L)' 'MTSNNQEILVIGGGIGGLTLALALHARSLSCQIFEAAPEFTPL' A
#
# COMPACT_ATOMS: atom_id res chain seq x y z
N MET A 1 -9.06 -23.35 8.99
CA MET A 1 -8.10 -22.36 9.55
C MET A 1 -8.26 -21.07 8.77
N THR A 2 -9.15 -20.18 9.20
CA THR A 2 -9.24 -18.83 8.61
C THR A 2 -8.15 -17.99 9.26
N SER A 3 -6.99 -17.90 8.61
CA SER A 3 -6.00 -16.88 8.98
C SER A 3 -6.64 -15.53 8.73
N ASN A 4 -7.11 -14.87 9.79
CA ASN A 4 -7.43 -13.43 9.80
C ASN A 4 -6.11 -12.66 9.66
N ASN A 5 -5.46 -12.81 8.51
CA ASN A 5 -4.34 -11.99 8.11
C ASN A 5 -4.95 -10.65 7.78
N GLN A 6 -4.99 -9.73 8.76
CA GLN A 6 -5.51 -8.38 8.54
C GLN A 6 -4.57 -7.65 7.58
N GLU A 7 -4.85 -7.84 6.31
CA GLU A 7 -4.13 -7.26 5.20
C GLU A 7 -4.53 -5.78 5.11
N ILE A 8 -3.57 -4.88 5.33
CA ILE A 8 -3.81 -3.45 5.23
C ILE A 8 -3.90 -3.11 3.74
N LEU A 9 -5.06 -2.60 3.29
CA LEU A 9 -5.22 -2.09 1.94
C LEU A 9 -5.02 -0.57 1.91
N VAL A 10 -4.20 -0.11 0.96
CA VAL A 10 -3.99 1.30 0.66
C VAL A 10 -4.56 1.58 -0.73
N ILE A 11 -5.57 2.45 -0.82
CA ILE A 11 -6.20 2.84 -2.09
C ILE A 11 -5.62 4.19 -2.54
N GLY A 12 -4.95 4.20 -3.67
CA GLY A 12 -4.22 5.32 -4.24
C GLY A 12 -2.70 5.20 -4.06
N GLY A 13 -1.97 5.18 -5.16
CA GLY A 13 -0.52 5.17 -5.28
C GLY A 13 0.12 6.57 -5.36
N GLY A 14 -0.58 7.62 -4.95
CA GLY A 14 -0.02 8.97 -4.85
C GLY A 14 1.00 9.10 -3.71
N ILE A 15 1.57 10.31 -3.56
CA ILE A 15 2.61 10.59 -2.55
C ILE A 15 2.18 10.17 -1.13
N GLY A 16 0.93 10.42 -0.75
CA GLY A 16 0.40 10.05 0.56
C GLY A 16 0.28 8.54 0.77
N GLY A 17 -0.22 7.81 -0.24
CA GLY A 17 -0.39 6.36 -0.17
C GLY A 17 0.95 5.63 -0.14
N LEU A 18 1.90 6.01 -0.98
CA LEU A 18 3.25 5.45 -0.97
C LEU A 18 4.02 5.81 0.30
N THR A 19 3.85 7.02 0.84
CA THR A 19 4.46 7.40 2.13
C THR A 19 3.92 6.54 3.27
N LEU A 20 2.60 6.29 3.30
CA LEU A 20 1.99 5.40 4.28
C LEU A 20 2.53 3.97 4.16
N ALA A 21 2.65 3.45 2.94
CA ALA A 21 3.20 2.11 2.71
C ALA A 21 4.65 1.99 3.23
N LEU A 22 5.49 3.00 3.00
CA LEU A 22 6.84 3.03 3.55
C LEU A 22 6.85 3.10 5.08
N ALA A 23 5.95 3.88 5.68
CA ALA A 23 5.82 3.97 7.15
C ALA A 23 5.34 2.64 7.77
N LEU A 24 4.45 1.91 7.10
CA LEU A 24 4.01 0.57 7.51
C LEU A 24 5.15 -0.44 7.39
N HIS A 25 5.89 -0.41 6.26
CA HIS A 25 7.06 -1.24 6.04
C HIS A 25 8.13 -1.05 7.12
N ALA A 26 8.43 0.21 7.49
CA ALA A 26 9.38 0.53 8.56
C ALA A 26 8.97 -0.03 9.95
N ARG A 27 7.69 -0.40 10.11
CA ARG A 27 7.12 -1.01 11.32
C ARG A 27 6.88 -2.52 11.17
N SER A 28 7.41 -3.13 10.12
CA SER A 28 7.21 -4.55 9.78
C SER A 28 5.74 -4.94 9.58
N LEU A 29 4.91 -3.98 9.12
CA LEU A 29 3.52 -4.21 8.76
C LEU A 29 3.41 -4.32 7.24
N SER A 30 2.79 -5.40 6.75
CA SER A 30 2.53 -5.60 5.33
C SER A 30 1.27 -4.85 4.88
N CYS A 31 1.32 -4.26 3.69
CA CYS A 31 0.16 -3.68 3.04
C CYS A 31 0.15 -3.97 1.54
N GLN A 32 -1.04 -3.97 0.96
CA GLN A 32 -1.24 -4.02 -0.49
C GLN A 32 -1.76 -2.68 -0.99
N ILE A 33 -1.12 -2.13 -2.02
CA ILE A 33 -1.47 -0.84 -2.62
C ILE A 33 -2.25 -1.12 -3.91
N PHE A 34 -3.35 -0.40 -4.11
CA PHE A 34 -4.11 -0.40 -5.35
C PHE A 34 -4.12 1.01 -5.94
N GLU A 35 -3.78 1.14 -7.21
CA GLU A 35 -3.83 2.39 -7.96
C GLU A 35 -4.78 2.21 -9.16
N ALA A 36 -5.54 3.25 -9.48
CA ALA A 36 -6.46 3.25 -10.61
C ALA A 36 -5.70 3.39 -11.94
N ALA A 37 -4.60 4.16 -11.97
CA ALA A 37 -3.71 4.21 -13.11
C ALA A 37 -3.00 2.86 -13.33
N PRO A 38 -2.86 2.39 -14.58
CA PRO A 38 -2.24 1.11 -14.88
C PRO A 38 -0.71 1.13 -14.69
N GLU A 39 -0.11 2.31 -14.69
CA GLU A 39 1.34 2.51 -14.54
C GLU A 39 1.65 3.87 -13.90
N PHE A 40 2.84 3.98 -13.32
CA PHE A 40 3.40 5.26 -12.88
C PHE A 40 4.17 5.89 -14.03
N THR A 41 3.77 7.09 -14.44
CA THR A 41 4.50 7.87 -15.45
C THR A 41 5.39 8.92 -14.78
N PRO A 42 6.52 9.29 -15.38
CA PRO A 42 7.25 10.49 -15.00
C PRO A 42 6.34 11.74 -15.05
N LEU A 43 6.70 12.73 -14.24
CA LEU A 43 6.11 14.08 -14.29
C LEU A 43 6.65 14.87 -15.47
#